data_AF-W4RHC0-F1
#
_entry.id   AF-W4RHC0-F1
#
_cell.length_a   1.000
_cell.length_b   1.000
_cell.length_c   1.000
_cell.angle_alpha   90.00
_cell.angle_beta   90.00
_cell.angle_gamma   90.00
#
_symmetry.space_group_name_H-M   'P 1'
#
loop_
_entity.id
_entity.type
_entity.pdbx_description
1 polymer ?
#
loop_
_entity_poly.entity_id
_entity_poly.type
_entity_poly.pdbx_seq_one_letter_code
_entity_poly.pdbx_strand_id
1 'polypeptide(L)'
;MGDLSSGKKERFQLLLQQLQLTEDVIVTHFQNAEIDRVVIEKQARKWHFFFQFERIVPCQLYNTFRGKLEQTFSHIAKISYSARVLEQAISDQEILDYWKSCIKEIDGIAPPLLKLLNEQVPQIQGTKIILTARNEAEGLALKRKYGGVIAEIYQSFGFPLLTIDTVVSEESSSDEYEKFMKAKEKEDQERGLMAMIEMQKKEAEQAREMDLRRMALLILGLRLRTMLTSANLKTSLMKNAA
;
A
#
# COMPACT_ATOMS: atom_id res chain seq x y z
N MET A 1 16.88 -2.35 41.97
CA MET A 1 16.07 -1.97 40.78
C MET A 1 14.56 -2.12 41.03
N GLY A 2 14.06 -2.05 42.28
CA GLY A 2 12.63 -2.27 42.60
C GLY A 2 11.75 -1.02 42.67
N ASP A 3 12.32 0.16 42.92
CA ASP A 3 11.52 1.34 43.30
C ASP A 3 10.82 2.08 42.15
N LEU A 4 11.29 1.97 40.90
CA LEU A 4 10.63 2.66 39.77
C LEU A 4 9.38 1.93 39.23
N SER A 5 9.32 0.60 39.33
CA SER A 5 8.18 -0.19 38.83
C SER A 5 6.97 -0.12 39.78
N SER A 6 7.20 -0.10 41.11
CA SER A 6 6.10 0.04 42.09
C SER A 6 5.29 1.32 41.86
N GLY A 7 5.97 2.46 41.65
CA GLY A 7 5.29 3.72 41.38
C GLY A 7 4.50 3.76 40.07
N LYS A 8 4.85 2.95 39.06
CA LYS A 8 4.09 2.88 37.80
C LYS A 8 2.80 2.08 37.95
N LYS A 9 2.84 0.97 38.70
CA LYS A 9 1.65 0.16 39.04
C LYS A 9 0.69 0.94 39.92
N GLU A 10 1.20 1.59 40.95
CA GLU A 10 0.39 2.43 41.85
C GLU A 10 -0.33 3.55 41.10
N ARG A 11 0.35 4.22 40.16
CA ARG A 11 -0.29 5.23 39.29
C ARG A 11 -1.40 4.66 38.42
N PHE A 12 -1.24 3.44 37.90
CA PHE A 12 -2.30 2.78 37.14
C PHE A 12 -3.50 2.44 38.03
N GLN A 13 -3.27 1.95 39.25
CA GLN A 13 -4.33 1.67 40.21
C GLN A 13 -5.10 2.94 40.62
N LEU A 14 -4.39 4.04 40.86
CA LEU A 14 -5.00 5.35 41.11
C LEU A 14 -5.84 5.82 39.91
N LEU A 15 -5.35 5.60 38.68
CA LEU A 15 -6.12 5.88 37.47
C LEU A 15 -7.41 5.04 37.45
N LEU A 16 -7.36 3.73 37.68
CA LEU A 16 -8.56 2.89 37.72
C LEU A 16 -9.59 3.39 38.75
N GLN A 17 -9.14 3.83 39.92
CA GLN A 17 -10.01 4.44 40.94
C GLN A 17 -10.66 5.72 40.43
N GLN A 18 -9.91 6.60 39.74
CA GLN A 18 -10.46 7.81 39.11
C GLN A 18 -11.46 7.51 38.00
N LEU A 19 -11.26 6.40 37.28
CA LEU A 19 -12.20 5.92 36.26
C LEU A 19 -13.43 5.20 36.84
N GLN A 20 -13.46 4.99 38.16
CA GLN A 20 -14.48 4.22 38.88
C GLN A 20 -14.60 2.78 38.36
N LEU A 21 -13.48 2.19 37.92
CA LEU A 21 -13.39 0.81 37.44
C LEU A 21 -12.89 -0.10 38.57
N THR A 22 -13.69 -0.20 39.63
CA THR A 22 -13.32 -0.85 40.90
C THR A 22 -13.93 -2.25 41.07
N GLU A 23 -14.59 -2.78 40.03
CA GLU A 23 -15.13 -4.13 40.05
C GLU A 23 -13.99 -5.17 40.11
N ASP A 24 -14.07 -6.15 41.00
CA ASP A 24 -12.98 -7.11 41.26
C ASP A 24 -12.54 -7.87 39.99
N VAL A 25 -13.49 -8.17 39.09
CA VAL A 25 -13.21 -8.83 37.80
C VAL A 25 -12.32 -7.94 36.94
N ILE A 26 -12.60 -6.64 36.88
CA ILE A 26 -11.84 -5.66 36.10
C ILE A 26 -10.44 -5.50 36.70
N VAL A 27 -10.35 -5.32 38.01
CA VAL A 27 -9.08 -5.13 38.72
C VAL A 27 -8.15 -6.33 38.53
N THR A 28 -8.68 -7.55 38.48
CA THR A 28 -7.90 -8.76 38.23
C THR A 28 -7.24 -8.77 36.84
N HIS A 29 -7.93 -8.27 35.81
CA HIS A 29 -7.36 -8.16 34.46
C HIS A 29 -6.27 -7.07 34.34
N PHE A 30 -6.29 -6.07 35.22
CA PHE A 30 -5.34 -4.96 35.24
C PHE A 30 -4.37 -4.99 36.43
N GLN A 31 -4.30 -6.09 37.18
CA GLN A 31 -3.54 -6.16 38.43
C GLN A 31 -2.05 -5.79 38.26
N ASN A 32 -1.46 -6.21 37.13
CA ASN A 32 -0.08 -5.93 36.76
C ASN A 32 0.07 -4.82 35.70
N ALA A 33 -1.00 -4.06 35.44
CA ALA A 33 -0.96 -2.96 34.49
C ALA A 33 -0.14 -1.78 35.03
N GLU A 34 0.59 -1.13 34.13
CA GLU A 34 1.47 0.00 34.45
C GLU A 34 1.20 1.18 33.52
N ILE A 35 1.36 2.40 34.05
CA ILE A 35 1.51 3.59 33.21
C ILE A 35 3.00 3.81 32.98
N ASP A 36 3.46 3.52 31.77
CA ASP A 36 4.87 3.68 31.41
C ASP A 36 5.29 5.15 31.42
N ARG A 37 4.49 5.98 30.74
CA ARG A 37 4.66 7.43 30.69
C ARG A 37 3.39 8.08 30.14
N VAL A 38 3.25 9.37 30.38
CA VAL A 38 2.20 10.20 29.77
C VAL A 38 2.89 11.34 29.02
N VAL A 39 2.57 11.49 27.73
CA VAL A 39 3.08 12.59 26.90
C VAL A 39 2.00 13.66 26.80
N ILE A 40 2.35 14.88 27.18
CA ILE A 40 1.42 16.02 27.18
C ILE A 40 1.84 17.00 26.10
N GLU A 41 1.05 17.07 25.04
CA GLU A 41 1.21 18.07 23.99
C GLU A 41 0.36 19.30 24.32
N LYS A 42 0.97 20.26 25.02
CA LYS A 42 0.28 21.48 25.48
C LYS A 42 -0.33 22.29 24.32
N GLN A 43 0.40 22.43 23.21
CA GLN A 43 -0.05 23.21 22.05
C GLN A 43 -1.28 22.59 21.38
N ALA A 44 -1.30 21.26 21.26
CA ALA A 44 -2.43 20.54 20.65
C ALA A 44 -3.54 20.21 21.65
N ARG A 45 -3.34 20.50 22.95
CA ARG A 45 -4.22 20.08 24.06
C ARG A 45 -4.52 18.57 23.99
N LYS A 46 -3.47 17.77 23.74
CA LYS A 46 -3.54 16.31 23.59
C LYS A 46 -2.69 15.61 24.65
N TRP A 47 -3.26 14.58 25.25
CA TRP A 47 -2.53 13.70 26.16
C TRP A 47 -2.45 12.31 25.53
N HIS A 48 -1.25 11.73 25.54
CA HIS A 48 -1.00 10.38 25.06
C HIS A 48 -0.49 9.50 26.20
N PHE A 49 -1.28 8.48 26.57
CA PHE A 49 -0.93 7.54 27.62
C PHE A 49 -0.24 6.32 27.04
N PHE A 50 0.94 5.99 27.56
CA PHE A 50 1.60 4.72 27.26
C PHE A 50 1.33 3.76 28.40
N PHE A 51 0.61 2.68 28.11
CA PHE A 51 0.28 1.64 29.07
C PHE A 51 1.10 0.38 28.79
N GLN A 52 1.36 -0.37 29.86
CA GLN A 52 1.89 -1.73 29.76
C GLN A 52 0.92 -2.68 30.45
N PHE A 53 0.57 -3.77 29.76
CA PHE A 53 -0.27 -4.84 30.26
C PHE A 53 0.50 -6.16 30.27
N GLU A 54 0.11 -7.07 31.16
CA GLU A 54 0.70 -8.40 31.21
C GLU A 54 0.26 -9.26 30.02
N ARG A 55 -1.06 -9.29 29.77
CA ARG A 55 -1.72 -10.03 28.69
C ARG A 55 -2.65 -9.11 27.90
N ILE A 56 -3.09 -9.56 26.73
CA ILE A 56 -4.07 -8.81 25.95
C ILE A 56 -5.37 -8.67 26.75
N VAL A 57 -5.91 -7.46 26.78
CA VAL A 57 -7.14 -7.16 27.53
C VAL A 57 -8.33 -7.63 26.70
N PRO A 58 -9.37 -8.27 27.27
CA PRO A 58 -10.58 -8.60 26.52
C PRO A 58 -11.22 -7.35 25.89
N CYS A 59 -11.67 -7.44 24.64
CA CYS A 59 -12.16 -6.29 23.86
C CYS A 59 -13.25 -5.48 24.58
N GLN A 60 -14.21 -6.16 25.22
CA GLN A 60 -15.26 -5.48 25.98
C GLN A 60 -14.71 -4.65 27.15
N LEU A 61 -13.76 -5.23 27.89
CA LEU A 61 -13.13 -4.57 29.02
C LEU A 61 -12.27 -3.39 28.56
N TYR A 62 -11.53 -3.57 27.46
CA TYR A 62 -10.71 -2.53 26.86
C TYR A 62 -11.54 -1.35 26.36
N ASN A 63 -12.63 -1.61 25.65
CA ASN A 63 -13.56 -0.58 25.19
C ASN A 63 -14.17 0.20 26.37
N THR A 64 -14.48 -0.49 27.47
CA THR A 64 -15.00 0.13 28.70
C THR A 64 -13.96 1.02 29.35
N PHE A 65 -12.73 0.51 29.51
CA PHE A 65 -11.59 1.25 30.03
C PHE A 65 -11.32 2.52 29.22
N ARG A 66 -11.24 2.39 27.89
CA ARG A 66 -11.08 3.52 26.97
C ARG A 66 -12.20 4.54 27.15
N GLY A 67 -13.46 4.11 27.11
CA GLY A 67 -14.61 4.99 27.19
C GLY A 67 -14.59 5.82 28.47
N LYS A 68 -14.27 5.19 29.61
CA LYS A 68 -14.09 5.89 30.88
C LYS A 68 -12.89 6.83 30.87
N LEU A 69 -11.77 6.41 30.32
CA LEU A 69 -10.57 7.25 30.21
C LEU A 69 -10.85 8.52 29.41
N GLU A 70 -11.45 8.38 28.23
CA GLU A 70 -11.84 9.52 27.40
C GLU A 70 -12.87 10.39 28.11
N GLN A 71 -13.91 9.80 28.72
CA GLN A 71 -14.94 10.55 29.45
C GLN A 71 -14.35 11.39 30.59
N THR A 72 -13.53 10.79 31.45
CA THR A 72 -12.95 11.44 32.63
C THR A 72 -12.06 12.62 32.27
N PHE A 73 -11.26 12.51 31.21
CA PHE A 73 -10.29 13.56 30.84
C PHE A 73 -10.72 14.43 29.64
N SER A 74 -11.88 14.16 29.04
CA SER A 74 -12.43 14.90 27.87
C SER A 74 -12.48 16.42 28.07
N HIS A 75 -12.78 16.86 29.28
CA HIS A 75 -12.84 18.28 29.65
C HIS A 75 -11.46 18.97 29.68
N ILE A 76 -10.38 18.20 29.79
CA ILE A 76 -9.00 18.71 29.91
C ILE A 76 -8.29 18.65 28.56
N ALA A 77 -8.34 17.52 27.87
CA ALA A 77 -7.56 17.28 26.66
C ALA A 77 -8.19 16.21 25.78
N LYS A 78 -7.82 16.21 24.49
CA LYS A 78 -8.08 15.05 23.64
C LYS A 78 -7.15 13.91 24.08
N ILE A 79 -7.73 12.76 24.38
CA ILE A 79 -7.02 11.60 24.90
C ILE A 79 -6.66 10.66 23.76
N SER A 80 -5.44 10.16 23.80
CA SER A 80 -4.94 9.09 22.96
C SER A 80 -4.10 8.16 23.82
N TYR A 81 -3.89 6.94 23.37
CA TYR A 81 -3.18 5.95 24.17
C TYR A 81 -2.57 4.88 23.28
N SER A 82 -1.59 4.18 23.82
CA SER A 82 -0.97 3.02 23.22
C SER A 82 -0.59 2.04 24.32
N ALA A 83 -0.90 0.78 24.11
CA ALA A 83 -0.62 -0.30 25.04
C ALA A 83 0.51 -1.17 24.51
N ARG A 84 1.38 -1.62 25.40
CA ARG A 84 2.32 -2.70 25.16
C ARG A 84 1.90 -3.90 26.01
N VAL A 85 1.82 -5.08 25.40
CA VAL A 85 1.56 -6.32 26.13
C VAL A 85 2.86 -7.13 26.24
N LEU A 86 3.13 -7.66 27.43
CA LEU A 86 4.32 -8.48 27.69
C LEU A 86 4.17 -9.90 27.13
N GLU A 87 3.03 -10.53 27.35
CA GLU A 87 2.67 -11.84 26.82
C GLU A 87 2.09 -11.73 25.41
N GLN A 88 2.86 -12.14 24.40
CA GLN A 88 2.43 -12.07 23.00
C GLN A 88 1.68 -13.30 22.51
N ALA A 89 1.30 -14.20 23.41
CA ALA A 89 0.41 -15.31 23.07
C ALA A 89 -1.00 -14.75 22.87
N ILE A 90 -1.43 -14.69 21.61
CA ILE A 90 -2.75 -14.22 21.20
C ILE A 90 -3.52 -15.33 20.50
N SER A 91 -4.82 -15.33 20.67
CA SER A 91 -5.75 -16.21 19.97
C SER A 91 -6.39 -15.50 18.77
N ASP A 92 -6.79 -16.30 17.78
CA ASP A 92 -7.53 -15.81 16.62
C ASP A 92 -8.83 -15.10 17.03
N GLN A 93 -9.49 -15.59 18.07
CA GLN A 93 -10.72 -14.99 18.59
C GLN A 93 -10.47 -13.58 19.15
N GLU A 94 -9.36 -13.35 19.84
CA GLU A 94 -9.02 -12.02 20.36
C GLU A 94 -8.77 -11.03 19.22
N ILE A 95 -8.12 -11.45 18.14
CA ILE A 95 -7.96 -10.60 16.95
C ILE A 95 -9.33 -10.24 16.36
N LEU A 96 -10.22 -11.22 16.22
CA LEU A 96 -11.57 -11.04 15.68
C LEU A 96 -12.44 -10.12 16.54
N ASP A 97 -12.39 -10.27 17.85
CA ASP A 97 -13.15 -9.44 18.79
C ASP A 97 -12.76 -7.96 18.67
N TYR A 98 -11.48 -7.68 18.41
CA TYR A 98 -10.97 -6.33 18.21
C TYR A 98 -11.18 -5.78 16.80
N TRP A 99 -11.58 -6.59 15.83
CA TRP A 99 -11.69 -6.19 14.41
C TRP A 99 -12.56 -4.94 14.21
N LYS A 100 -13.76 -4.94 14.79
CA LYS A 100 -14.69 -3.80 14.68
C LYS A 100 -14.16 -2.56 15.39
N SER A 101 -13.46 -2.72 16.50
CA SER A 101 -12.80 -1.60 17.19
C SER A 101 -11.65 -1.04 16.35
N CYS A 102 -10.86 -1.91 15.71
CA CYS A 102 -9.79 -1.49 14.81
C CYS A 102 -10.33 -0.66 13.63
N ILE A 103 -11.39 -1.12 12.97
CA ILE A 103 -11.96 -0.40 11.81
C ILE A 103 -12.44 1.00 12.19
N LYS A 104 -13.00 1.17 13.39
CA LYS A 104 -13.46 2.48 13.88
C LYS A 104 -12.33 3.49 14.10
N GLU A 105 -11.10 3.03 14.33
CA GLU A 105 -9.92 3.89 14.46
C GLU A 105 -9.29 4.28 13.13
N ILE A 106 -9.72 3.68 12.01
CA ILE A 106 -9.15 3.99 10.69
C ILE A 106 -9.69 5.34 10.22
N ASP A 107 -8.84 6.36 10.27
CA ASP A 107 -9.14 7.67 9.70
C ASP A 107 -8.92 7.71 8.17
N GLY A 108 -9.80 8.42 7.45
CA GLY A 108 -9.61 8.73 6.02
C GLY A 108 -9.83 7.56 5.06
N ILE A 109 -10.49 6.48 5.50
CA ILE A 109 -10.88 5.38 4.63
C ILE A 109 -12.07 5.73 3.74
N ALA A 110 -12.02 5.30 2.48
CA ALA A 110 -13.09 5.53 1.52
C ALA A 110 -14.39 4.81 1.95
N PRO A 111 -15.58 5.45 1.88
CA PRO A 111 -16.83 4.84 2.34
C PRO A 111 -17.14 3.43 1.79
N PRO A 112 -16.88 3.13 0.49
CA PRO A 112 -17.10 1.78 -0.04
C PRO A 112 -16.23 0.70 0.62
N LEU A 113 -14.96 1.03 0.91
CA LEU A 113 -14.03 0.12 1.57
C LEU A 113 -14.35 -0.01 3.06
N LEU A 114 -14.73 1.07 3.72
CA LEU A 114 -15.17 1.03 5.11
C LEU A 114 -16.39 0.11 5.28
N LYS A 115 -17.36 0.19 4.36
CA LYS A 115 -18.52 -0.70 4.34
C LYS A 115 -18.09 -2.16 4.17
N LEU A 116 -17.20 -2.43 3.20
CA LEU A 116 -16.65 -3.77 2.96
C LEU A 116 -15.95 -4.34 4.21
N LEU A 117 -15.15 -3.54 4.92
CA LEU A 117 -14.45 -3.99 6.13
C LEU A 117 -15.43 -4.27 7.29
N ASN A 118 -16.51 -3.48 7.43
CA ASN A 118 -17.51 -3.67 8.48
C ASN A 118 -18.44 -4.87 8.23
N GLU A 119 -18.73 -5.18 6.97
CA GLU A 119 -19.61 -6.29 6.59
C GLU A 119 -18.89 -7.64 6.54
N GLN A 120 -17.56 -7.64 6.36
CA GLN A 120 -16.76 -8.87 6.35
C GLN A 120 -16.27 -9.26 7.74
N VAL A 121 -16.09 -10.57 7.92
CA VAL A 121 -15.33 -11.14 9.04
C VAL A 121 -14.02 -11.69 8.46
N PRO A 122 -12.85 -11.16 8.88
CA PRO A 122 -11.58 -11.64 8.37
C PRO A 122 -11.33 -13.09 8.79
N GLN A 123 -10.55 -13.82 8.00
CA GLN A 123 -9.99 -15.10 8.44
C GLN A 123 -8.63 -14.87 9.09
N ILE A 124 -8.38 -15.51 10.22
CA ILE A 124 -7.11 -15.40 10.93
C ILE A 124 -6.28 -16.65 10.66
N GLN A 125 -5.01 -16.45 10.34
CA GLN A 125 -4.02 -17.52 10.19
C GLN A 125 -2.75 -17.13 10.94
N GLY A 126 -2.72 -17.42 12.25
CA GLY A 126 -1.64 -17.00 13.14
C GLY A 126 -1.56 -15.47 13.21
N THR A 127 -0.48 -14.88 12.69
CA THR A 127 -0.30 -13.41 12.67
C THR A 127 -0.83 -12.74 11.39
N LYS A 128 -1.50 -13.50 10.52
CA LYS A 128 -2.07 -13.00 9.27
C LYS A 128 -3.58 -12.79 9.40
N ILE A 129 -4.03 -11.59 9.05
CA ILE A 129 -5.45 -11.27 8.86
C ILE A 129 -5.72 -11.31 7.36
N ILE A 130 -6.59 -12.22 6.93
CA ILE A 130 -6.95 -12.41 5.54
C ILE A 130 -8.31 -11.76 5.29
N LEU A 131 -8.32 -10.79 4.38
CA LEU A 131 -9.51 -10.06 3.97
C LEU A 131 -10.01 -10.53 2.61
N THR A 132 -11.32 -10.53 2.42
CA THR A 132 -11.93 -10.83 1.14
C THR A 132 -12.18 -9.53 0.38
N ALA A 133 -11.64 -9.44 -0.84
CA ALA A 133 -11.82 -8.33 -1.76
C ALA A 133 -12.67 -8.76 -2.96
N ARG A 134 -13.36 -7.81 -3.60
CA ARG A 134 -14.19 -8.12 -4.77
C ARG A 134 -13.36 -8.28 -6.04
N ASN A 135 -12.22 -7.62 -6.13
CA ASN A 135 -11.29 -7.77 -7.25
C ASN A 135 -9.85 -7.55 -6.78
N GLU A 136 -8.88 -7.84 -7.65
CA GLU A 136 -7.45 -7.71 -7.34
C GLU A 136 -7.05 -6.26 -7.02
N ALA A 137 -7.66 -5.27 -7.69
CA ALA A 137 -7.35 -3.86 -7.47
C ALA A 137 -7.76 -3.39 -6.06
N GLU A 138 -8.95 -3.79 -5.60
CA GLU A 138 -9.41 -3.57 -4.22
C GLU A 138 -8.52 -4.28 -3.21
N GLY A 139 -8.16 -5.56 -3.46
CA GLY A 139 -7.26 -6.32 -2.60
C GLY A 139 -5.89 -5.65 -2.46
N LEU A 140 -5.31 -5.20 -3.58
CA LEU A 140 -4.05 -4.49 -3.58
C LEU A 140 -4.14 -3.15 -2.83
N ALA A 141 -5.25 -2.41 -2.99
CA ALA A 141 -5.49 -1.17 -2.26
C ALA A 141 -5.61 -1.40 -0.74
N LEU A 142 -6.35 -2.44 -0.32
CA LEU A 142 -6.46 -2.84 1.09
C LEU A 142 -5.08 -3.19 1.66
N LYS A 143 -4.32 -4.05 0.98
CA LYS A 143 -3.00 -4.48 1.42
C LYS A 143 -1.98 -3.33 1.47
N ARG A 144 -1.88 -2.52 0.43
CA ARG A 144 -0.85 -1.46 0.34
C ARG A 144 -1.18 -0.20 1.14
N LYS A 145 -2.44 0.25 1.10
CA LYS A 145 -2.83 1.54 1.71
C LYS A 145 -3.25 1.37 3.17
N TYR A 146 -4.00 0.33 3.49
CA TYR A 146 -4.59 0.16 4.82
C TYR A 146 -3.91 -0.95 5.63
N GLY A 147 -3.15 -1.85 5.00
CA GLY A 147 -2.45 -2.93 5.69
C GLY A 147 -1.53 -2.43 6.81
N GLY A 148 -0.72 -1.39 6.53
CA GLY A 148 0.13 -0.75 7.54
C GLY A 148 -0.68 -0.07 8.64
N VAL A 149 -1.73 0.68 8.28
CA VAL A 149 -2.58 1.39 9.23
C VAL A 149 -3.28 0.42 10.19
N ILE A 150 -3.83 -0.68 9.68
CA ILE A 150 -4.48 -1.71 10.50
C ILE A 150 -3.44 -2.36 11.44
N ALA A 151 -2.26 -2.69 10.93
CA ALA A 151 -1.18 -3.27 11.75
C ALA A 151 -0.73 -2.30 12.87
N GLU A 152 -0.64 -1.01 12.59
CA GLU A 152 -0.32 0.03 13.57
C GLU A 152 -1.41 0.18 14.64
N ILE A 153 -2.69 0.15 14.25
CA ILE A 153 -3.81 0.21 15.19
C ILE A 153 -3.81 -1.00 16.11
N TYR A 154 -3.65 -2.22 15.58
CA TYR A 154 -3.55 -3.43 16.40
C TYR A 154 -2.35 -3.38 17.36
N GLN A 155 -1.20 -2.88 16.91
CA GLN A 155 -0.05 -2.67 17.79
C GLN A 155 -0.33 -1.64 18.88
N SER A 156 -1.10 -0.59 18.59
CA SER A 156 -1.51 0.39 19.61
C SER A 156 -2.41 -0.22 20.69
N PHE A 157 -3.14 -1.30 20.37
CA PHE A 157 -3.90 -2.08 21.34
C PHE A 157 -3.04 -3.09 22.11
N GLY A 158 -1.78 -3.26 21.71
CA GLY A 158 -0.81 -4.17 22.33
C GLY A 158 -0.68 -5.53 21.66
N PHE A 159 -1.28 -5.73 20.48
CA PHE A 159 -1.06 -6.95 19.70
C PHE A 159 0.35 -6.98 19.09
N PRO A 160 0.91 -8.17 18.81
CA PRO A 160 2.09 -8.33 17.98
C PRO A 160 1.89 -7.73 16.57
N LEU A 161 2.98 -7.66 15.81
CA LEU A 161 2.92 -7.22 14.41
C LEU A 161 2.06 -8.20 13.58
N LEU A 162 0.84 -7.76 13.26
CA LEU A 162 -0.06 -8.47 12.36
C LEU A 162 0.15 -8.02 10.91
N THR A 163 0.00 -8.95 9.97
CA THR A 163 0.09 -8.64 8.54
C THR A 163 -1.24 -8.84 7.85
N ILE A 164 -1.60 -7.92 6.96
CA ILE A 164 -2.81 -8.02 6.15
C ILE A 164 -2.50 -8.72 4.83
N ASP A 165 -3.23 -9.80 4.56
CA ASP A 165 -3.30 -10.45 3.25
C ASP A 165 -4.73 -10.35 2.71
N THR A 166 -4.88 -10.50 1.39
CA THR A 166 -6.18 -10.38 0.72
C THR A 166 -6.39 -11.52 -0.25
N VAL A 167 -7.60 -12.05 -0.28
CA VAL A 167 -8.08 -13.03 -1.27
C VAL A 167 -9.23 -12.43 -2.05
N VAL A 168 -9.36 -12.79 -3.33
CA VAL A 168 -10.49 -12.35 -4.16
C VAL A 168 -11.63 -13.35 -3.99
N SER A 169 -12.86 -12.88 -3.79
CA SER A 169 -14.02 -13.76 -3.71
C SER A 169 -14.18 -14.58 -5.00
N GLU A 170 -14.44 -15.88 -4.87
CA GLU A 170 -14.60 -16.79 -6.03
C GLU A 170 -15.71 -16.32 -6.99
N GLU A 171 -16.78 -15.69 -6.47
CA GLU A 171 -17.91 -15.17 -7.24
C GLU A 171 -17.54 -14.05 -8.24
N SER A 172 -16.45 -13.32 -8.01
CA SER A 172 -15.99 -12.22 -8.86
C SER A 172 -14.73 -12.56 -9.66
N SER A 173 -14.13 -13.72 -9.40
CA SER A 173 -12.89 -14.17 -10.04
C SER A 173 -13.06 -14.56 -11.51
N SER A 174 -14.25 -14.92 -11.97
CA SER A 174 -14.43 -15.45 -13.33
C SER A 174 -14.63 -14.37 -14.40
N ASP A 175 -15.39 -13.32 -14.10
CA ASP A 175 -15.92 -12.46 -15.17
C ASP A 175 -15.21 -11.10 -15.30
N GLU A 176 -14.71 -10.53 -14.19
CA GLU A 176 -13.96 -9.26 -14.21
C GLU A 176 -12.47 -9.46 -14.47
N TYR A 177 -11.88 -10.53 -13.93
CA TYR A 177 -10.46 -10.86 -14.14
C TYR A 177 -10.19 -11.24 -15.61
N GLU A 178 -11.05 -12.06 -16.22
CA GLU A 178 -10.94 -12.37 -17.65
C GLU A 178 -11.08 -11.10 -18.51
N LYS A 179 -12.02 -10.20 -18.18
CA LYS A 179 -12.21 -8.96 -18.95
C LYS A 179 -11.03 -8.01 -18.80
N PHE A 180 -10.43 -7.92 -17.61
CA PHE A 180 -9.24 -7.11 -17.37
C PHE A 180 -8.01 -7.67 -18.08
N MET A 181 -7.77 -8.99 -17.98
CA MET A 181 -6.67 -9.65 -18.69
C MET A 181 -6.83 -9.55 -20.21
N LYS A 182 -8.04 -9.77 -20.75
CA LYS A 182 -8.33 -9.58 -22.17
C LYS A 182 -8.14 -8.12 -22.61
N ALA A 183 -8.51 -7.15 -21.78
CA ALA A 183 -8.29 -5.73 -22.09
C ALA A 183 -6.80 -5.37 -22.10
N LYS A 184 -6.02 -5.87 -21.13
CA LYS A 184 -4.57 -5.67 -21.06
C LYS A 184 -3.82 -6.33 -22.22
N GLU A 185 -4.16 -7.56 -22.56
CA GLU A 185 -3.59 -8.27 -23.71
C GLU A 185 -3.92 -7.54 -25.02
N LYS A 186 -5.15 -7.04 -25.18
CA LYS A 186 -5.54 -6.28 -26.36
C LYS A 186 -4.76 -4.96 -26.48
N GLU A 187 -4.57 -4.23 -25.38
CA GLU A 187 -3.77 -3.00 -25.36
C GLU A 187 -2.29 -3.26 -25.71
N ASP A 188 -1.70 -4.33 -25.15
CA ASP A 188 -0.31 -4.71 -25.46
C ASP A 188 -0.16 -5.20 -26.91
N GLN A 189 -1.15 -5.95 -27.45
CA GLN A 189 -1.17 -6.36 -28.85
C GLN A 189 -1.29 -5.17 -29.80
N GLU A 190 -2.18 -4.21 -29.51
CA GLU A 190 -2.35 -3.00 -30.31
C GLU A 190 -1.07 -2.14 -30.32
N ARG A 191 -0.40 -2.01 -29.18
CA ARG A 191 0.90 -1.32 -29.08
C ARG A 191 2.01 -2.04 -29.85
N GLY A 192 2.08 -3.36 -29.74
CA GLY A 192 3.05 -4.17 -30.48
C GLY A 192 2.86 -4.07 -32.00
N LEU A 193 1.61 -4.13 -32.47
CA LEU A 193 1.26 -3.95 -33.88
C LEU A 193 1.63 -2.54 -34.38
N MET A 194 1.31 -1.50 -33.61
CA MET A 194 1.66 -0.11 -33.95
C MET A 194 3.18 0.08 -34.07
N ALA A 195 3.96 -0.49 -33.13
CA ALA A 195 5.42 -0.42 -33.18
C ALA A 195 6.01 -1.15 -34.41
N MET A 196 5.47 -2.32 -34.76
CA MET A 196 5.89 -3.06 -35.96
C MET A 196 5.55 -2.32 -37.26
N ILE A 197 4.34 -1.73 -37.34
CA ILE A 197 3.92 -0.94 -38.50
C ILE A 197 4.82 0.30 -38.66
N GLU A 198 5.20 0.96 -37.57
CA GLU A 198 6.07 2.12 -37.62
C GLU A 198 7.50 1.74 -38.03
N MET A 199 8.01 0.60 -37.57
CA MET A 199 9.33 0.08 -37.97
C MET A 199 9.38 -0.26 -39.46
N GLN A 200 8.37 -0.97 -39.97
CA GLN A 200 8.28 -1.32 -41.40
C GLN A 200 8.17 -0.08 -42.30
N LYS A 201 7.43 0.96 -41.86
CA LYS A 201 7.37 2.22 -42.60
C LYS A 201 8.73 2.91 -42.65
N LYS A 202 9.45 2.98 -41.54
CA LYS A 202 10.81 3.56 -41.48
C LYS A 202 11.80 2.79 -42.36
N GLU A 203 11.75 1.46 -42.34
CA GLU A 203 12.60 0.62 -43.20
C GLU A 203 12.28 0.80 -44.69
N ALA A 204 11.00 0.87 -45.07
CA ALA A 204 10.59 1.11 -46.45
C ALA A 204 10.98 2.51 -46.94
N GLU A 205 10.92 3.52 -46.08
CA GLU A 205 11.32 4.89 -46.40
C GLU A 205 12.85 5.00 -46.56
N GLN A 206 13.62 4.34 -45.68
CA GLN A 206 15.08 4.25 -45.80
C GLN A 206 15.52 3.47 -47.06
N ALA A 207 14.82 2.38 -47.40
CA ALA A 207 15.10 1.62 -48.62
C ALA A 207 14.83 2.46 -49.88
N ARG A 208 13.70 3.19 -49.92
CA ARG A 208 13.40 4.13 -51.01
C ARG A 208 14.43 5.25 -51.11
N GLU A 209 14.87 5.82 -49.99
CA GLU A 209 15.87 6.87 -49.99
C GLU A 209 17.25 6.37 -50.48
N MET A 210 17.65 5.15 -50.08
CA MET A 210 18.86 4.51 -50.59
C MET A 210 18.79 4.23 -52.09
N ASP A 211 17.64 3.77 -52.60
CA ASP A 211 17.46 3.52 -54.03
C ASP A 211 17.49 4.83 -54.85
N LEU A 212 16.86 5.90 -54.35
CA LEU A 212 16.94 7.24 -54.94
C LEU A 212 18.39 7.75 -55.01
N ARG A 213 19.18 7.56 -53.94
CA ARG A 213 20.60 7.93 -53.93
C ARG A 213 21.44 7.11 -54.93
N ARG A 214 21.20 5.79 -55.03
CA ARG A 214 21.88 4.92 -56.01
C ARG A 214 21.56 5.31 -57.45
N MET A 215 20.30 5.63 -57.74
CA MET A 215 19.88 6.10 -59.07
C MET A 215 20.53 7.44 -59.41
N ALA A 216 20.59 8.38 -58.46
CA ALA A 216 21.27 9.67 -58.67
C ALA A 216 22.78 9.48 -58.97
N LEU A 217 23.46 8.60 -58.23
CA LEU A 217 24.88 8.25 -58.47
C LEU A 217 25.12 7.63 -59.85
N LEU A 218 24.22 6.73 -60.30
CA LEU A 218 24.29 6.13 -61.63
C LEU A 218 24.11 7.17 -62.74
N ILE A 219 23.15 8.09 -62.59
CA ILE A 219 22.91 9.18 -63.54
C ILE A 219 24.13 10.12 -63.59
N LEU A 220 24.74 10.44 -62.45
CA LEU A 220 25.95 11.27 -62.40
C LEU A 220 27.13 10.56 -63.08
N GLY A 221 27.31 9.26 -62.83
CA GLY A 221 28.35 8.45 -63.45
C GLY A 221 28.19 8.34 -64.97
N LEU A 222 26.95 8.17 -65.46
CA LEU A 222 26.65 8.16 -66.89
C LEU A 222 26.96 9.51 -67.55
N ARG A 223 26.62 10.64 -66.91
CA ARG A 223 26.95 11.99 -67.41
C ARG A 223 28.46 12.28 -67.41
N LEU A 224 29.20 11.82 -66.41
CA LEU A 224 30.66 11.95 -66.40
C LEU A 224 31.31 11.12 -67.51
N ARG A 225 30.79 9.90 -67.76
CA ARG A 225 31.27 9.04 -68.85
C ARG A 225 31.02 9.63 -70.23
N THR A 226 29.85 10.25 -70.47
CA THR A 226 29.54 10.92 -71.74
C THR A 226 30.37 12.20 -71.94
N MET A 227 30.67 12.92 -70.85
CA MET A 227 31.58 14.07 -70.90
C MET A 227 33.01 13.64 -71.23
N LEU A 228 33.51 12.53 -70.65
CA LEU A 228 34.83 11.98 -70.95
C LEU A 228 34.94 11.43 -72.39
N THR A 229 33.91 10.75 -72.91
CA THR A 229 33.92 10.31 -74.31
C THR A 229 33.83 11.48 -75.28
N SER A 230 33.08 12.54 -74.98
CA SER A 230 33.04 13.75 -75.82
C SER A 230 34.35 14.56 -75.77
N ALA A 231 35.03 14.59 -74.61
CA ALA A 231 36.35 15.20 -74.47
C ALA A 231 37.43 14.43 -75.26
N ASN A 232 37.40 13.09 -75.22
CA ASN A 232 38.29 12.23 -76.01
C ASN A 232 38.01 12.33 -77.51
N LEU A 233 36.74 12.49 -77.93
CA LEU A 233 36.40 12.71 -79.33
C LEU A 233 36.93 14.07 -79.84
N LYS A 234 36.85 15.13 -79.02
CA LYS A 234 37.40 16.45 -79.36
C LYS A 234 38.93 16.46 -79.43
N THR A 235 39.63 15.73 -78.55
CA THR A 235 41.10 15.60 -78.63
C THR A 235 41.55 14.75 -79.82
N SER A 236 40.75 13.74 -80.21
CA SER A 236 41.03 12.95 -81.42
C SER A 236 40.79 13.74 -82.70
N LEU A 237 39.80 14.64 -82.72
CA LEU A 237 39.54 15.52 -83.87
C LEU A 237 40.57 16.64 -84.01
N MET A 238 41.14 17.15 -82.90
CA MET A 238 42.22 18.15 -82.96
C MET A 238 43.58 17.56 -83.35
N LYS A 239 43.84 16.27 -83.12
CA LYS A 239 45.07 15.59 -83.60
C LYS A 239 45.03 15.21 -85.09
N ASN A 240 43.86 15.18 -85.72
CA ASN A 240 43.68 14.89 -87.15
C ASN A 240 43.59 16.17 -88.03
N ALA A 241 43.79 17.36 -87.45
CA ALA A 241 43.72 18.65 -88.13
C ALA A 241 45.09 19.38 -88.20
N ALA A 242 46.19 18.67 -87.93
CA ALA A 242 47.56 19.13 -88.12
C ALA A 242 48.30 18.13 -89.03
#